data_AF-A0A917QDD2-F1
#
_entry.id   AF-A0A917QDD2-F1
#
_cell.length_a   1.000
_cell.length_b   1.000
_cell.length_c   1.000
_cell.angle_alpha   90.00
_cell.angle_beta   90.00
_cell.angle_gamma   90.00
#
_symmetry.space_group_name_H-M   'P 1'
#
loop_
_entity.id
_entity.type
_entity.pdbx_description
1 polymer ?
#
loop_
_entity_poly.entity_id
_entity_poly.type
_entity_poly.pdbx_seq_one_letter_code
_entity_poly.pdbx_strand_id
1 'polypeptide(L)'
;MLATALSYRLVASDLPRTLERTAQAPQASREIAYYREKIGTVKSIEDFLADDRLFSFAMKAHGLSDMTYAKGFMRKALVEGIDSRDAFAVKLVDKRYRDFVETFNFKRHGETATIFSRAVQGTIDKYVRQTLEETQGAQNEGVRLALYFERKAPSLRNMYEILADPALAKVVRTALALPDSMAATDIDRQARLFEDRIDLADFKDPEKLNAFIERFTGLWDLANPQAPAQAPNVLIGQPVTAQIGSDLLMSLQSIRFGR
;
A
#
# COMPACT_ATOMS: atom_id res chain seq x y z
N MET A 1 3.17 -1.16 24.38
CA MET A 1 2.24 -0.90 23.27
C MET A 1 2.90 0.04 22.26
N LEU A 2 3.89 -0.46 21.51
CA LEU A 2 4.62 0.28 20.45
C LEU A 2 4.77 -0.61 19.20
N ALA A 3 3.78 -1.47 18.96
CA ALA A 3 3.86 -2.49 17.92
C ALA A 3 3.84 -1.85 16.52
N THR A 4 3.07 -0.79 16.32
CA THR A 4 2.98 -0.13 15.00
C THR A 4 4.26 0.63 14.68
N ALA A 5 4.77 1.43 15.63
CA ALA A 5 5.98 2.22 15.42
C ALA A 5 7.21 1.33 15.16
N LEU A 6 7.36 0.25 15.94
CA LEU A 6 8.46 -0.70 15.75
C LEU A 6 8.34 -1.43 14.39
N SER A 7 7.16 -1.95 14.06
CA SER A 7 6.95 -2.65 12.78
C SER A 7 7.18 -1.74 11.58
N TYR A 8 6.71 -0.49 11.63
CA TYR A 8 7.01 0.51 10.60
C TYR A 8 8.52 0.73 10.47
N ARG A 9 9.24 0.99 11.57
CA ARG A 9 10.69 1.21 11.53
C ARG A 9 11.45 0.00 10.97
N LEU A 10 11.06 -1.23 11.33
CA LEU A 10 11.68 -2.45 10.80
C LEU A 10 11.51 -2.58 9.28
N VAL A 11 10.36 -2.17 8.75
CA VAL A 11 10.10 -2.17 7.29
C VAL A 11 10.80 -1.00 6.59
N ALA A 12 10.72 0.20 7.17
CA ALA A 12 11.19 1.44 6.54
C ALA A 12 12.72 1.59 6.59
N SER A 13 13.39 1.08 7.64
CA SER A 13 14.84 1.21 7.82
C SER A 13 15.67 0.52 6.73
N ASP A 14 15.16 -0.55 6.13
CA ASP A 14 15.75 -1.20 4.96
C ASP A 14 14.64 -1.52 3.93
N LEU A 15 14.01 -0.43 3.49
CA LEU A 15 12.96 -0.49 2.49
C LEU A 15 13.41 -1.18 1.18
N PRO A 16 14.62 -0.93 0.62
CA PRO A 16 15.08 -1.62 -0.58
C PRO A 16 15.09 -3.14 -0.43
N ARG A 17 15.66 -3.66 0.66
CA ARG A 17 15.70 -5.10 0.91
C ARG A 17 14.32 -5.68 1.18
N THR A 18 13.46 -4.91 1.83
CA THR A 18 12.08 -5.34 2.10
C THR A 18 11.28 -5.45 0.82
N LEU A 19 11.41 -4.47 -0.09
CA LEU A 19 10.81 -4.53 -1.43
C LEU A 19 11.35 -5.70 -2.25
N GLU A 20 12.65 -5.98 -2.19
CA GLU A 20 13.25 -7.13 -2.85
C GLU A 20 12.65 -8.46 -2.35
N ARG A 21 12.55 -8.63 -1.03
CA ARG A 21 11.89 -9.80 -0.43
C ARG A 21 10.43 -9.91 -0.86
N THR A 22 9.69 -8.80 -0.92
CA THR A 22 8.31 -8.78 -1.41
C THR A 22 8.24 -9.20 -2.88
N ALA A 23 9.15 -8.73 -3.74
CA ALA A 23 9.20 -9.09 -5.16
C ALA A 23 9.54 -10.58 -5.38
N GLN A 24 10.36 -11.17 -4.50
CA GLN A 24 10.75 -12.58 -4.55
C GLN A 24 9.68 -13.54 -4.00
N ALA A 25 8.69 -13.03 -3.25
CA ALA A 25 7.61 -13.85 -2.71
C ALA A 25 6.91 -14.64 -3.84
N PRO A 26 6.58 -15.94 -3.66
CA PRO A 26 6.17 -16.82 -4.76
C PRO A 26 5.00 -16.31 -5.62
N GLN A 27 4.01 -15.67 -5.00
CA GLN A 27 2.89 -15.09 -5.75
C GLN A 27 3.31 -13.82 -6.50
N ALA A 28 4.02 -12.90 -5.84
CA ALA A 28 4.45 -11.65 -6.44
C ALA A 28 5.39 -11.90 -7.63
N SER A 29 6.37 -12.80 -7.48
CA SER A 29 7.33 -13.11 -8.54
C SER A 29 6.66 -13.70 -9.79
N ARG A 30 5.63 -14.55 -9.62
CA ARG A 30 4.83 -15.08 -10.74
C ARG A 30 4.06 -13.99 -11.47
N GLU A 31 3.41 -13.09 -10.75
CA GLU A 31 2.66 -11.99 -11.36
C GLU A 31 3.59 -10.97 -12.05
N ILE A 32 4.73 -10.65 -11.44
CA ILE A 32 5.75 -9.77 -12.03
C ILE A 32 6.32 -10.39 -13.31
N ALA A 33 6.63 -11.69 -13.30
CA ALA A 33 7.15 -12.39 -14.47
C ALA A 33 6.13 -12.35 -15.62
N TYR A 34 4.87 -12.67 -15.33
CA TYR A 34 3.80 -12.62 -16.32
C TYR A 34 3.61 -11.21 -16.90
N TYR A 35 3.52 -10.20 -16.03
CA TYR A 35 3.35 -8.82 -16.48
C TYR A 35 4.52 -8.36 -17.36
N ARG A 36 5.76 -8.62 -16.93
CA ARG A 36 6.97 -8.24 -17.67
C ARG A 36 7.03 -8.90 -19.06
N GLU A 37 6.62 -10.15 -19.17
CA GLU A 37 6.59 -10.88 -20.44
C GLU A 37 5.51 -10.36 -21.39
N LYS A 38 4.32 -10.04 -20.87
CA LYS A 38 3.14 -9.71 -21.69
C LYS A 38 2.95 -8.23 -21.98
N ILE A 39 3.33 -7.32 -21.08
CA ILE A 39 3.02 -5.89 -21.25
C ILE A 39 3.59 -5.29 -22.54
N GLY A 40 4.80 -5.68 -22.94
CA GLY A 40 5.42 -5.15 -24.16
C GLY A 40 4.72 -5.57 -25.47
N THR A 41 3.91 -6.63 -25.43
CA THR A 41 3.16 -7.11 -26.61
C THR A 41 1.83 -6.39 -26.79
N VAL A 42 1.32 -5.70 -25.77
CA VAL A 42 0.05 -4.97 -25.81
C VAL A 42 0.21 -3.68 -26.62
N LYS A 43 -0.58 -3.52 -27.70
CA LYS A 43 -0.49 -2.36 -28.61
C LYS A 43 -1.73 -1.45 -28.58
N SER A 44 -2.84 -1.92 -28.04
CA SER A 44 -4.08 -1.14 -27.95
C SER A 44 -4.72 -1.20 -26.56
N ILE A 45 -5.69 -0.30 -26.34
CA ILE A 45 -6.53 -0.32 -25.13
C ILE A 45 -7.32 -1.63 -25.08
N GLU A 46 -7.76 -2.11 -26.23
CA GLU A 46 -8.52 -3.34 -26.41
C GLU A 46 -7.69 -4.55 -26.00
N ASP A 47 -6.44 -4.65 -26.47
CA ASP A 47 -5.51 -5.72 -26.07
C ASP A 47 -5.26 -5.67 -24.56
N PHE A 48 -5.06 -4.46 -24.01
CA PHE A 48 -4.78 -4.25 -22.60
C PHE A 48 -5.95 -4.69 -21.71
N LEU A 49 -7.19 -4.37 -22.10
CA LEU A 49 -8.39 -4.70 -21.35
C LEU A 49 -8.87 -6.14 -21.58
N ALA A 50 -8.45 -6.78 -22.67
CA ALA A 50 -8.75 -8.18 -22.97
C ALA A 50 -7.98 -9.15 -22.06
N ASP A 51 -6.76 -8.79 -21.65
CA ASP A 51 -5.97 -9.56 -20.69
C ASP A 51 -6.33 -9.17 -19.24
N ASP A 52 -7.24 -9.94 -18.64
CA ASP A 52 -7.70 -9.74 -17.26
C ASP A 52 -6.58 -9.73 -16.23
N ARG A 53 -5.59 -10.59 -16.42
CA ARG A 53 -4.49 -10.75 -15.45
C ARG A 53 -3.56 -9.55 -15.50
N LEU A 54 -3.22 -9.10 -16.71
CA LEU A 54 -2.40 -7.92 -16.95
C LEU A 54 -3.10 -6.64 -16.50
N PHE A 55 -4.39 -6.49 -16.83
CA PHE A 55 -5.19 -5.36 -16.37
C PHE A 55 -5.30 -5.33 -14.85
N SER A 56 -5.57 -6.48 -14.22
CA SER A 56 -5.67 -6.57 -12.75
C SER A 56 -4.34 -6.25 -12.05
N PHE A 57 -3.22 -6.71 -12.62
CA PHE A 57 -1.89 -6.35 -12.13
C PHE A 57 -1.67 -4.83 -12.15
N ALA A 58 -1.96 -4.19 -13.29
CA ALA A 58 -1.83 -2.75 -13.44
C ALA A 58 -2.77 -2.00 -12.48
N MET A 59 -4.02 -2.43 -12.35
CA MET A 59 -4.98 -1.82 -11.43
C MET A 59 -4.49 -1.93 -9.98
N LYS A 60 -3.99 -3.10 -9.57
CA LYS A 60 -3.39 -3.28 -8.25
C LYS A 60 -2.18 -2.39 -8.03
N ALA A 61 -1.25 -2.30 -8.99
CA ALA A 61 -0.09 -1.41 -8.89
C ALA A 61 -0.50 0.05 -8.63
N HIS A 62 -1.62 0.49 -9.17
CA HIS A 62 -2.16 1.83 -8.97
C HIS A 62 -3.09 1.97 -7.76
N GLY A 63 -3.22 0.93 -6.93
CA GLY A 63 -4.11 0.92 -5.76
C GLY A 63 -5.59 0.90 -6.11
N LEU A 64 -5.95 0.42 -7.31
CA LEU A 64 -7.31 0.35 -7.84
C LEU A 64 -7.84 -1.10 -7.91
N SER A 65 -7.32 -2.00 -7.08
CA SER A 65 -7.69 -3.43 -7.06
C SER A 65 -9.20 -3.66 -6.97
N ASP A 66 -9.89 -2.87 -6.15
CA ASP A 66 -11.34 -2.98 -5.95
C ASP A 66 -12.16 -2.54 -7.17
N MET A 67 -11.53 -1.86 -8.13
CA MET A 67 -12.16 -1.30 -9.34
C MET A 67 -11.81 -2.11 -10.60
N THR A 68 -11.24 -3.31 -10.44
CA THR A 68 -10.90 -4.24 -11.53
C THR A 68 -12.12 -4.66 -12.36
N TYR A 69 -13.32 -4.65 -11.78
CA TYR A 69 -14.56 -4.92 -12.53
C TYR A 69 -14.95 -3.77 -13.48
N ALA A 70 -14.47 -2.55 -13.24
CA ALA A 70 -14.93 -1.34 -13.92
C ALA A 70 -14.23 -1.10 -15.28
N LYS A 71 -14.11 -2.13 -16.12
CA LYS A 71 -13.39 -2.03 -17.41
C LYS A 71 -13.93 -0.95 -18.35
N GLY A 72 -15.25 -0.74 -18.40
CA GLY A 72 -15.85 0.31 -19.22
C GLY A 72 -15.47 1.72 -18.76
N PHE A 73 -15.38 1.92 -17.44
CA PHE A 73 -14.91 3.17 -16.85
C PHE A 73 -13.44 3.43 -17.21
N MET A 74 -12.59 2.42 -17.05
CA MET A 74 -11.16 2.53 -17.41
C MET A 74 -10.93 2.70 -18.91
N ARG A 75 -11.75 2.06 -19.76
CA ARG A 75 -11.73 2.29 -21.21
C ARG A 75 -11.95 3.76 -21.53
N LYS A 76 -13.00 4.38 -20.97
CA LYS A 76 -13.27 5.81 -21.18
C LYS A 76 -12.09 6.68 -20.75
N ALA A 77 -11.54 6.41 -19.57
CA ALA A 77 -10.38 7.13 -19.04
C ALA A 77 -9.16 7.03 -19.97
N LEU A 78 -8.84 5.84 -20.47
CA LEU A 78 -7.71 5.60 -21.38
C LEU A 78 -7.92 6.22 -22.77
N VAL A 79 -9.14 6.15 -23.31
CA VAL A 79 -9.50 6.74 -24.62
C VAL A 79 -9.42 8.26 -24.58
N GLU A 80 -9.87 8.90 -23.49
CA GLU A 80 -9.80 10.35 -23.35
C GLU A 80 -8.40 10.86 -22.99
N GLY A 81 -7.54 10.02 -22.40
CA GLY A 81 -6.18 10.35 -22.00
C GLY A 81 -6.14 11.40 -20.88
N ILE A 82 -5.04 12.16 -20.78
CA ILE A 82 -4.88 13.23 -19.78
C ILE A 82 -4.47 14.59 -20.36
N ASP A 83 -4.39 14.71 -21.68
CA ASP A 83 -3.81 15.88 -22.35
C ASP A 83 -4.79 17.07 -22.39
N SER A 84 -6.09 16.78 -22.42
CA SER A 84 -7.13 17.79 -22.30
C SER A 84 -7.47 18.04 -20.84
N ARG A 85 -7.64 19.31 -20.45
CA ARG A 85 -8.19 19.69 -19.15
C ARG A 85 -9.60 19.13 -18.93
N ASP A 86 -10.32 18.86 -20.03
CA ASP A 86 -11.65 18.31 -20.00
C ASP A 86 -11.71 16.77 -19.99
N ALA A 87 -10.56 16.10 -20.10
CA ALA A 87 -10.50 14.65 -20.13
C ALA A 87 -11.05 14.04 -18.85
N PHE A 88 -11.78 12.93 -19.01
CA PHE A 88 -12.47 12.23 -17.94
C PHE A 88 -11.57 11.99 -16.72
N ALA A 89 -10.37 11.42 -16.92
CA ALA A 89 -9.44 11.10 -15.84
C ALA A 89 -8.91 12.34 -15.10
N VAL A 90 -8.86 13.52 -15.76
CA VAL A 90 -8.42 14.79 -15.15
C VAL A 90 -9.50 15.38 -14.25
N LYS A 91 -10.78 15.12 -14.55
CA LYS A 91 -11.94 15.59 -13.79
C LYS A 91 -12.26 14.74 -12.56
N LEU A 92 -11.69 13.55 -12.45
CA LEU A 92 -11.90 12.68 -11.30
C LEU A 92 -11.22 13.25 -10.05
N VAL A 93 -11.92 13.16 -8.92
CA VAL A 93 -11.38 13.53 -7.60
C VAL A 93 -10.22 12.61 -7.22
N ASP A 94 -10.39 11.30 -7.47
CA ASP A 94 -9.36 10.31 -7.21
C ASP A 94 -8.27 10.35 -8.30
N LYS A 95 -7.10 10.85 -7.92
CA LYS A 95 -5.95 11.02 -8.81
C LYS A 95 -5.33 9.71 -9.28
N ARG A 96 -5.61 8.59 -8.61
CA ARG A 96 -5.06 7.27 -9.00
C ARG A 96 -5.44 6.89 -10.43
N TYR A 97 -6.63 7.29 -10.87
CA TYR A 97 -7.09 7.09 -12.25
C TYR A 97 -6.28 7.91 -13.26
N ARG A 98 -5.99 9.18 -12.94
CA ARG A 98 -5.11 10.01 -13.77
C ARG A 98 -3.71 9.42 -13.85
N ASP A 99 -3.15 8.97 -12.73
CA ASP A 99 -1.83 8.35 -12.68
C ASP A 99 -1.79 7.05 -13.52
N PHE A 100 -2.87 6.27 -13.49
CA PHE A 100 -3.04 5.06 -14.31
C PHE A 100 -3.02 5.42 -15.80
N VAL A 101 -3.86 6.37 -16.22
CA VAL A 101 -3.94 6.78 -17.63
C VAL A 101 -2.63 7.39 -18.11
N GLU A 102 -1.92 8.15 -17.28
CA GLU A 102 -0.60 8.70 -17.66
C GLU A 102 0.49 7.63 -17.78
N THR A 103 0.36 6.55 -17.02
CA THR A 103 1.26 5.39 -17.11
C THR A 103 1.01 4.62 -18.40
N PHE A 104 -0.27 4.42 -18.76
CA PHE A 104 -0.72 3.71 -19.97
C PHE A 104 -1.35 4.67 -20.98
N ASN A 105 -0.62 5.72 -21.39
CA ASN A 105 -1.17 6.79 -22.22
C ASN A 105 -1.22 6.40 -23.71
N PHE A 106 -2.13 5.47 -24.05
CA PHE A 106 -2.39 5.02 -25.42
C PHE A 106 -2.84 6.16 -26.35
N LYS A 107 -3.55 7.16 -25.82
CA LYS A 107 -3.96 8.33 -26.61
C LYS A 107 -2.76 9.11 -27.15
N ARG A 108 -1.74 9.33 -26.33
CA ARG A 108 -0.54 10.10 -26.72
C ARG A 108 0.48 9.25 -27.46
N HIS A 109 0.63 7.98 -27.07
CA HIS A 109 1.75 7.14 -27.49
C HIS A 109 1.34 5.96 -28.40
N GLY A 110 0.05 5.74 -28.63
CA GLY A 110 -0.47 4.64 -29.43
C GLY A 110 0.11 3.30 -28.98
N GLU A 111 0.57 2.53 -29.97
CA GLU A 111 1.15 1.19 -29.81
C GLU A 111 2.42 1.12 -28.95
N THR A 112 3.05 2.27 -28.68
CA THR A 112 4.28 2.33 -27.88
C THR A 112 4.01 2.62 -26.40
N ALA A 113 2.77 2.87 -26.00
CA ALA A 113 2.43 3.26 -24.62
C ALA A 113 2.93 2.27 -23.55
N THR A 114 3.01 0.99 -23.89
CA THR A 114 3.32 -0.12 -22.96
C THR A 114 4.80 -0.49 -22.90
N ILE A 115 5.65 0.04 -23.80
CA ILE A 115 7.09 -0.24 -23.81
C ILE A 115 7.90 0.80 -23.03
N PHE A 116 7.27 1.90 -22.58
CA PHE A 116 7.94 2.89 -21.75
C PHE A 116 8.31 2.31 -20.39
N SER A 117 9.47 2.71 -19.85
CA SER A 117 9.93 2.30 -18.52
C SER A 117 8.87 2.55 -17.42
N ARG A 118 8.11 3.65 -17.52
CA ARG A 118 7.00 3.96 -16.60
C ARG A 118 5.92 2.88 -16.59
N ALA A 119 5.59 2.30 -17.75
CA ALA A 119 4.56 1.30 -17.93
C ALA A 119 5.07 -0.09 -17.57
N VAL A 120 6.34 -0.39 -17.82
CA VAL A 120 6.96 -1.68 -17.49
C VAL A 120 7.48 -1.67 -16.04
N GLN A 121 8.64 -1.08 -15.80
CA GLN A 121 9.33 -1.14 -14.51
C GLN A 121 8.59 -0.29 -13.46
N GLY A 122 8.09 0.90 -13.83
CA GLY A 122 7.35 1.75 -12.91
C GLY A 122 6.07 1.09 -12.37
N THR A 123 5.35 0.32 -13.19
CA THR A 123 4.19 -0.46 -12.73
C THR A 123 4.62 -1.62 -11.83
N ILE A 124 5.72 -2.32 -12.16
CA ILE A 124 6.25 -3.40 -11.32
C ILE A 124 6.66 -2.87 -9.94
N ASP A 125 7.38 -1.74 -9.88
CA ASP A 125 7.81 -1.14 -8.61
C ASP A 125 6.61 -0.73 -7.76
N LYS A 126 5.61 -0.11 -8.39
CA LYS A 126 4.33 0.23 -7.74
C LYS A 126 3.59 -1.01 -7.24
N TYR A 127 3.56 -2.09 -8.01
CA TYR A 127 2.95 -3.37 -7.62
C TYR A 127 3.64 -3.98 -6.40
N VAL A 128 4.97 -4.02 -6.39
CA VAL A 128 5.75 -4.55 -5.25
C VAL A 128 5.47 -3.72 -4.01
N ARG A 129 5.50 -2.39 -4.16
CA ARG A 129 5.23 -1.45 -3.07
C ARG A 129 3.81 -1.59 -2.52
N GLN A 130 2.81 -1.70 -3.40
CA GLN A 130 1.43 -1.95 -2.99
C GLN A 130 1.27 -3.30 -2.29
N THR A 131 1.92 -4.34 -2.80
CA THR A 131 1.88 -5.69 -2.19
C THR A 131 2.51 -5.69 -0.80
N LEU A 132 3.61 -4.95 -0.60
CA LEU A 132 4.22 -4.75 0.71
C LEU A 132 3.22 -4.07 1.66
N GLU A 133 2.65 -2.95 1.25
CA GLU A 133 1.69 -2.18 2.06
C GLU A 133 0.46 -3.00 2.45
N GLU A 134 -0.10 -3.78 1.52
CA GLU A 134 -1.21 -4.71 1.79
C GLU A 134 -0.82 -5.82 2.77
N THR A 135 0.36 -6.43 2.57
CA THR A 135 0.85 -7.52 3.43
C THR A 135 1.09 -7.03 4.86
N GLN A 136 1.70 -5.85 5.02
CA GLN A 136 1.89 -5.23 6.34
C GLN A 136 0.55 -4.81 6.95
N GLY A 137 -0.36 -4.29 6.13
CA GLY A 137 -1.71 -3.88 6.55
C GLY A 137 -2.58 -5.02 7.07
N ALA A 138 -2.42 -6.23 6.52
CA ALA A 138 -3.09 -7.43 7.01
C ALA A 138 -2.70 -7.78 8.45
N GLN A 139 -1.49 -7.39 8.87
CA GLN A 139 -1.02 -7.58 10.25
C GLN A 139 -1.32 -6.35 11.12
N ASN A 140 -1.15 -5.15 10.56
CA ASN A 140 -1.34 -3.90 11.26
C ASN A 140 -1.72 -2.77 10.29
N GLU A 141 -2.97 -2.32 10.36
CA GLU A 141 -3.48 -1.23 9.50
C GLU A 141 -2.67 0.07 9.66
N GLY A 142 -2.19 0.37 10.87
CA GLY A 142 -1.36 1.55 11.15
C GLY A 142 -0.04 1.51 10.38
N VAL A 143 0.58 0.33 10.23
CA VAL A 143 1.81 0.17 9.44
C VAL A 143 1.53 0.44 7.96
N ARG A 144 0.41 -0.07 7.41
CA ARG A 144 0.00 0.22 6.03
C ARG A 144 -0.19 1.71 5.81
N LEU A 145 -0.92 2.38 6.72
CA LEU A 145 -1.17 3.82 6.63
C LEU A 145 0.13 4.62 6.70
N ALA A 146 1.07 4.24 7.58
CA ALA A 146 2.38 4.85 7.70
C ALA A 146 3.21 4.70 6.41
N LEU A 147 3.30 3.49 5.85
CA LEU A 147 4.04 3.22 4.60
C LEU A 147 3.41 3.92 3.39
N TYR A 148 2.08 4.00 3.35
CA TYR A 148 1.35 4.72 2.31
C TYR A 148 1.61 6.22 2.39
N PHE A 149 1.58 6.79 3.61
CA PHE A 149 1.87 8.19 3.84
C PHE A 149 3.31 8.54 3.47
N GLU A 150 4.29 7.72 3.91
CA GLU A 150 5.71 7.89 3.54
C GLU A 150 5.91 7.99 2.02
N ARG A 151 5.21 7.12 1.28
CA ARG A 151 5.29 7.08 -0.19
C ARG A 151 4.69 8.32 -0.85
N LYS A 152 3.57 8.82 -0.35
CA LYS A 152 2.75 9.83 -1.03
C LYS A 152 3.06 11.25 -0.57
N ALA A 153 3.41 11.44 0.69
CA ALA A 153 3.56 12.75 1.32
C ALA A 153 4.54 13.70 0.60
N PRO A 154 5.72 13.25 0.10
CA PRO A 154 6.66 14.13 -0.60
C PRO A 154 6.11 14.74 -1.90
N SER A 155 5.12 14.10 -2.51
CA SER A 155 4.52 14.53 -3.77
C SER A 155 3.36 15.52 -3.62
N LEU A 156 2.88 15.71 -2.40
CA LEU A 156 1.69 16.53 -2.12
C LEU A 156 2.00 18.01 -2.29
N ARG A 157 1.02 18.75 -2.84
CA ARG A 157 1.19 20.16 -3.17
C ARG A 157 0.33 21.11 -2.34
N ASN A 158 -0.75 20.61 -1.76
CA ASN A 158 -1.68 21.38 -0.93
C ASN A 158 -2.49 20.44 -0.03
N MET A 159 -3.16 21.01 0.99
CA MET A 159 -3.92 20.23 1.96
C MET A 159 -5.15 19.53 1.36
N TYR A 160 -5.72 20.07 0.28
CA TYR A 160 -6.84 19.41 -0.40
C TYR A 160 -6.41 18.08 -1.01
N GLU A 161 -5.14 17.90 -1.39
CA GLU A 161 -4.65 16.60 -1.85
C GLU A 161 -4.58 15.56 -0.73
N ILE A 162 -4.30 15.99 0.51
CA ILE A 162 -4.39 15.14 1.70
C ILE A 162 -5.85 14.76 1.96
N LEU A 163 -6.74 15.75 1.94
CA LEU A 163 -8.17 15.55 2.25
C LEU A 163 -8.90 14.74 1.18
N ALA A 164 -8.44 14.79 -0.08
CA ALA A 164 -8.99 13.98 -1.17
C ALA A 164 -8.65 12.48 -1.04
N ASP A 165 -7.63 12.12 -0.26
CA ASP A 165 -7.24 10.73 -0.01
C ASP A 165 -7.61 10.33 1.43
N PRO A 166 -8.60 9.45 1.63
CA PRO A 166 -9.04 9.04 2.96
C PRO A 166 -7.93 8.47 3.85
N ALA A 167 -6.93 7.78 3.27
CA ALA A 167 -5.82 7.23 4.03
C ALA A 167 -4.87 8.33 4.52
N LEU A 168 -4.55 9.31 3.65
CA LEU A 168 -3.71 10.45 4.04
C LEU A 168 -4.42 11.33 5.07
N ALA A 169 -5.71 11.63 4.86
CA ALA A 169 -6.53 12.38 5.79
C ALA A 169 -6.65 11.68 7.16
N LYS A 170 -6.75 10.34 7.19
CA LYS A 170 -6.77 9.55 8.43
C LYS A 170 -5.44 9.68 9.17
N VAL A 171 -4.30 9.52 8.49
CA VAL A 171 -2.96 9.67 9.08
C VAL A 171 -2.78 11.06 9.69
N VAL A 172 -3.12 12.11 8.95
CA VAL A 172 -2.97 13.49 9.42
C VAL A 172 -3.86 13.79 10.62
N ARG A 173 -5.14 13.39 10.58
CA ARG A 173 -6.05 13.57 11.72
C ARG A 173 -5.53 12.87 12.97
N THR A 174 -5.12 11.61 12.84
CA THR A 174 -4.55 10.85 13.96
C THR A 174 -3.25 11.48 14.47
N ALA A 175 -2.33 11.89 13.60
CA ALA A 175 -1.07 12.54 13.99
C ALA A 175 -1.30 13.86 14.74
N LEU A 176 -2.33 14.61 14.36
CA LEU A 176 -2.74 15.84 15.02
C LEU A 176 -3.64 15.63 16.25
N ALA A 177 -3.92 14.37 16.62
CA ALA A 177 -4.84 13.99 17.69
C ALA A 177 -6.26 14.58 17.52
N LEU A 178 -6.71 14.72 16.26
CA LEU A 178 -8.04 15.20 15.92
C LEU A 178 -9.04 14.01 15.91
N PRO A 179 -10.27 14.20 16.41
CA PRO A 179 -11.27 13.14 16.43
C PRO A 179 -11.79 12.81 15.03
N ASP A 180 -12.25 11.59 14.82
CA ASP A 180 -12.74 11.13 13.52
C ASP A 180 -13.95 11.93 13.00
N SER A 181 -14.78 12.45 13.91
CA SER A 181 -15.92 13.31 13.59
C SER A 181 -15.52 14.58 12.81
N MET A 182 -14.25 15.00 12.87
CA MET A 182 -13.74 16.11 12.06
C MET A 182 -13.86 15.86 10.57
N ALA A 183 -13.84 14.61 10.10
CA ALA A 183 -14.00 14.32 8.67
C ALA A 183 -15.37 14.74 8.12
N ALA A 184 -16.39 14.87 8.97
CA ALA A 184 -17.72 15.32 8.58
C ALA A 184 -17.85 16.86 8.52
N THR A 185 -16.82 17.59 8.93
CA THR A 185 -16.83 19.06 8.88
C THR A 185 -16.52 19.57 7.49
N ASP A 186 -16.84 20.84 7.23
CA ASP A 186 -16.53 21.51 5.97
C ASP A 186 -15.04 21.37 5.58
N ILE A 187 -14.79 21.03 4.31
CA ILE A 187 -13.45 20.69 3.82
C ILE A 187 -12.48 21.87 3.92
N ASP A 188 -12.95 23.11 3.73
CA ASP A 188 -12.10 24.30 3.81
C ASP A 188 -11.69 24.58 5.26
N ARG A 189 -12.57 24.25 6.23
CA ARG A 189 -12.21 24.32 7.66
C ARG A 189 -11.17 23.27 8.02
N GLN A 190 -11.31 22.05 7.51
CA GLN A 190 -10.30 21.01 7.72
C GLN A 190 -8.96 21.42 7.11
N ALA A 191 -8.95 21.96 5.89
CA ALA A 191 -7.74 22.41 5.21
C ALA A 191 -7.01 23.49 6.01
N ARG A 192 -7.71 24.54 6.47
CA ARG A 192 -7.12 25.60 7.31
C ARG A 192 -6.51 25.05 8.60
N LEU A 193 -7.19 24.14 9.28
CA LEU A 193 -6.66 23.52 10.51
C LEU A 193 -5.39 22.70 10.24
N PHE A 194 -5.29 22.07 9.08
CA PHE A 194 -4.06 21.35 8.69
C PHE A 194 -2.95 22.34 8.34
N GLU A 195 -3.24 23.40 7.59
CA GLU A 195 -2.28 24.47 7.24
C GLU A 195 -1.68 25.14 8.49
N ASP A 196 -2.50 25.37 9.52
CA ASP A 196 -2.03 25.98 10.78
C ASP A 196 -1.06 25.07 11.58
N ARG A 197 -1.02 23.77 11.27
CA ARG A 197 -0.32 22.76 12.09
C ARG A 197 0.76 21.99 11.33
N ILE A 198 0.74 22.05 10.00
CA ILE A 198 1.60 21.25 9.11
C ILE A 198 2.21 22.16 8.06
N ASP A 199 3.53 22.16 7.99
CA ASP A 199 4.25 22.65 6.82
C ASP A 199 4.42 21.50 5.82
N LEU A 200 3.82 21.62 4.62
CA LEU A 200 3.96 20.61 3.57
C LEU A 200 5.40 20.47 3.06
N ALA A 201 6.23 21.51 3.20
CA ALA A 201 7.63 21.43 2.81
C ALA A 201 8.38 20.39 3.66
N ASP A 202 7.96 20.20 4.91
CA ASP A 202 8.59 19.25 5.83
C ASP A 202 8.44 17.79 5.37
N PHE A 203 7.39 17.46 4.60
CA PHE A 203 7.22 16.11 4.08
C PHE A 203 8.19 15.74 2.95
N LYS A 204 8.96 16.71 2.44
CA LYS A 204 10.05 16.44 1.49
C LYS A 204 11.36 16.11 2.19
N ASP A 205 11.47 16.44 3.47
CA ASP A 205 12.60 16.10 4.31
C ASP A 205 12.37 14.70 4.92
N PRO A 206 13.22 13.71 4.63
CA PRO A 206 13.04 12.35 5.14
C PRO A 206 13.04 12.25 6.67
N GLU A 207 13.80 13.09 7.37
CA GLU A 207 13.86 13.06 8.82
C GLU A 207 12.58 13.63 9.43
N LYS A 208 12.11 14.77 8.92
CA LYS A 208 10.86 15.37 9.41
C LYS A 208 9.63 14.53 9.06
N LEU A 209 9.61 13.93 7.87
CA LEU A 209 8.57 12.98 7.48
C LEU A 209 8.55 11.78 8.42
N ASN A 210 9.70 11.20 8.74
CA ASN A 210 9.79 10.10 9.69
C ASN A 210 9.33 10.53 11.09
N ALA A 211 9.73 11.70 11.58
CA ALA A 211 9.25 12.21 12.86
C ALA A 211 7.71 12.37 12.89
N PHE A 212 7.11 12.84 11.80
CA PHE A 212 5.65 12.92 11.67
C PHE A 212 4.98 11.54 11.70
N ILE A 213 5.55 10.56 11.00
CA ILE A 213 5.06 9.18 11.00
C ILE A 213 5.23 8.51 12.37
N GLU A 214 6.32 8.79 13.09
CA GLU A 214 6.51 8.29 14.46
C GLU A 214 5.44 8.82 15.41
N ARG A 215 5.11 10.12 15.29
CA ARG A 215 3.99 10.70 16.03
C ARG A 215 2.67 10.04 15.68
N PHE A 216 2.40 9.82 14.38
CA PHE A 216 1.22 9.10 13.92
C PHE A 216 1.13 7.69 14.52
N THR A 217 2.18 6.88 14.36
CA THR A 217 2.19 5.47 14.79
C THR A 217 2.06 5.33 16.31
N GLY A 218 2.63 6.26 17.08
CA GLY A 218 2.44 6.32 18.54
C GLY A 218 0.99 6.63 18.94
N LEU A 219 0.36 7.64 18.32
CA LEU A 219 -1.04 7.97 18.58
C LEU A 219 -2.00 6.89 18.05
N TRP A 220 -1.64 6.23 16.96
CA TRP A 220 -2.38 5.09 16.41
C TRP A 220 -2.42 3.93 17.39
N ASP A 221 -1.27 3.55 17.97
CA ASP A 221 -1.17 2.46 18.96
C ASP A 221 -2.00 2.75 20.23
N LEU A 222 -2.11 4.02 20.63
CA LEU A 222 -2.94 4.44 21.76
C LEU A 222 -4.45 4.32 21.45
N ALA A 223 -4.86 4.73 20.25
CA ALA A 223 -6.25 4.68 19.83
C ALA A 223 -6.71 3.27 19.41
N ASN A 224 -5.77 2.43 18.97
CA ASN A 224 -6.02 1.08 18.47
C ASN A 224 -5.13 0.07 19.21
N PRO A 225 -5.34 -0.12 20.53
CA PRO A 225 -4.54 -1.05 21.32
C PRO A 225 -4.63 -2.44 20.71
N GLN A 226 -3.56 -2.85 20.03
CA GLN A 226 -3.45 -4.21 19.52
C GLN A 226 -3.35 -5.15 20.72
N ALA A 227 -4.06 -6.28 20.67
CA ALA A 227 -3.75 -7.40 21.56
C ALA A 227 -2.24 -7.64 21.48
N PRO A 228 -1.53 -7.88 22.61
CA PRO A 228 -0.10 -8.12 22.57
C PRO A 228 0.12 -9.19 21.52
N ALA A 229 0.87 -8.84 20.46
CA ALA A 229 1.35 -9.83 19.53
C ALA A 229 1.99 -10.92 20.39
N GLN A 230 1.52 -12.15 20.28
CA GLN A 230 2.33 -13.28 20.73
C GLN A 230 3.68 -13.01 20.12
N ALA A 231 4.68 -12.75 20.97
CA ALA A 231 6.02 -12.45 20.50
C ALA A 231 6.31 -13.47 19.40
N PRO A 232 6.78 -13.06 18.21
CA PRO A 232 7.26 -14.05 17.27
C PRO A 232 8.23 -14.89 18.09
N ASN A 233 7.97 -16.19 18.20
CA ASN A 233 8.91 -17.12 18.82
C ASN A 233 10.15 -17.06 17.93
N VAL A 234 11.00 -16.06 18.17
CA VAL A 234 12.35 -16.01 17.66
C VAL A 234 13.01 -17.14 18.42
N LEU A 235 13.00 -18.29 17.76
CA LEU A 235 13.67 -19.51 18.19
C LEU A 235 15.18 -19.25 18.14
N ILE A 236 15.65 -18.43 19.08
CA ILE A 236 17.06 -18.23 19.38
C ILE A 236 17.44 -19.45 20.23
N GLY A 237 18.31 -20.27 19.63
CA GLY A 237 18.79 -21.57 20.12
C GLY A 237 18.61 -21.87 21.61
N GLN A 238 17.78 -22.87 21.88
CA GLN A 238 17.96 -23.77 23.02
C GLN A 238 18.14 -25.20 22.49
N PRO A 239 18.95 -26.03 23.15
CA PRO A 239 19.17 -27.41 22.72
C PRO A 239 17.84 -28.16 22.75
N VAL A 240 17.66 -29.09 21.81
CA VAL A 240 16.49 -29.95 21.69
C VAL A 240 16.36 -30.80 22.96
N THR A 241 15.74 -30.26 24.01
CA THR A 241 15.11 -31.09 25.04
C THR A 241 13.75 -31.45 24.48
N ALA A 242 13.63 -32.68 23.97
CA ALA A 242 12.37 -33.27 23.55
C ALA A 242 11.34 -33.07 24.67
N GLN A 243 10.44 -32.10 24.49
CA GLN A 243 9.25 -31.96 25.32
C GLN A 243 8.34 -33.13 24.94
N ILE A 244 8.42 -34.19 25.73
CA ILE A 244 7.39 -35.23 25.75
C ILE A 244 6.11 -34.52 26.15
N GLY A 245 5.16 -34.40 25.21
CA GLY A 245 3.88 -33.76 25.47
C GLY A 245 3.19 -34.40 26.67
N SER A 246 2.56 -33.60 27.52
CA SER A 246 1.76 -34.07 28.66
C SER A 246 0.71 -35.11 28.25
N ASP A 247 0.24 -35.04 27.01
CA ASP A 247 -0.69 -36.00 26.42
C ASP A 247 -0.05 -37.38 26.18
N LEU A 248 1.26 -37.43 25.85
CA LEU A 248 2.01 -38.67 25.70
C LEU A 248 2.25 -39.32 27.07
N LEU A 249 2.54 -38.53 28.10
CA LEU A 249 2.67 -39.00 29.49
C LEU A 249 1.34 -39.55 30.04
N MET A 250 0.21 -38.90 29.73
CA MET A 250 -1.12 -39.41 30.10
C MET A 250 -1.50 -40.67 29.33
N SER A 251 -1.10 -40.78 28.05
CA SER A 251 -1.33 -41.99 27.25
C SER A 251 -0.56 -43.20 27.80
N LEU A 252 0.66 -43.01 28.31
CA LEU A 252 1.47 -44.07 28.91
C LEU A 252 0.93 -44.54 30.27
N GLN A 253 0.27 -43.67 31.03
CA GLN A 253 -0.40 -44.05 32.29
C GLN A 253 -1.67 -44.88 32.07
N SER A 254 -2.25 -44.84 30.87
CA SER A 254 -3.44 -45.62 30.51
C SER A 254 -3.11 -47.05 30.03
N ILE A 255 -1.83 -47.36 29.76
CA ILE A 255 -1.38 -48.70 29.42
C ILE A 255 -1.24 -49.51 30.72
N ARG A 256 -2.37 -50.03 31.22
CA ARG A 256 -2.36 -51.15 32.16
C ARG A 256 -1.84 -52.38 31.40
N PHE A 257 -0.66 -52.86 31.76
CA PHE A 257 -0.24 -54.22 31.43
C PHE A 257 -1.19 -55.20 32.14
N GLY A 258 -2.19 -55.68 31.40
CA GLY A 258 -2.92 -56.88 31.75
C GLY A 258 -1.98 -58.09 31.66
N ARG A 259 -2.11 -58.97 32.65
CA ARG A 259 -1.39 -60.25 32.78
C ARG A 259 -1.42 -61.10 31.50
#